data_AF-A0A497L498-F1
#
_entry.id   AF-A0A497L498-F1
#
_cell.length_a   1.000
_cell.length_b   1.000
_cell.length_c   1.000
_cell.angle_alpha   90.00
_cell.angle_beta   90.00
_cell.angle_gamma   90.00
#
_symmetry.space_group_name_H-M   'P 1'
#
loop_
_entity.id
_entity.type
_entity.pdbx_description
1 polymer ?
#
loop_
_entity_poly.entity_id
_entity_poly.type
_entity_poly.pdbx_seq_one_letter_code
_entity_poly.pdbx_strand_id
1 'polypeptide(L)' 'SGRVTWYRYHILDPIYFEKSIRVTIEHGHANRRSDDYSSTAYWYQTEPHRRLRPMLPVEQRLPRETA' A
#
# COMPACT_ATOMS: atom_id res chain seq x y z
N SER A 1 21.91 -2.82 -4.04
CA SER A 1 20.51 -2.43 -3.73
C SER A 1 20.21 -2.85 -2.29
N GLY A 2 19.35 -2.14 -1.56
CA GLY A 2 19.06 -2.39 -0.13
C GLY A 2 17.57 -2.40 0.18
N ARG A 3 17.22 -2.73 1.42
CA ARG A 3 15.83 -2.70 1.92
C ARG A 3 15.59 -1.36 2.63
N VAL A 4 14.52 -0.68 2.27
CA VAL A 4 14.17 0.62 2.84
C VAL A 4 12.69 0.61 3.24
N THR A 5 12.37 1.23 4.37
CA THR A 5 11.00 1.35 4.88
C THR A 5 10.67 2.83 5.12
N TRP A 6 9.46 3.23 4.72
CA TRP A 6 8.94 4.58 4.89
C TRP A 6 7.54 4.51 5.51
N TYR A 7 7.15 5.55 6.24
CA TYR A 7 5.81 5.69 6.79
C TYR A 7 5.37 7.16 6.81
N ARG A 8 4.06 7.39 6.76
CA ARG A 8 3.41 8.68 6.99
C ARG A 8 2.04 8.44 7.60
N TYR A 9 1.73 9.18 8.66
CA TYR A 9 0.41 9.18 9.28
C TYR A 9 -0.26 10.53 9.07
N HIS A 10 -1.50 10.50 8.59
CA HIS A 10 -2.34 11.66 8.40
C HIS A 10 -3.24 11.89 9.63
N ILE A 11 -2.61 12.14 10.79
CA ILE A 11 -3.34 12.29 12.07
C ILE A 11 -4.00 13.67 12.16
N LEU A 12 -3.23 14.73 11.88
CA LEU A 12 -3.71 16.11 11.94
C LEU A 12 -4.27 16.59 10.59
N ASP A 13 -3.95 15.89 9.50
CA ASP A 13 -4.33 16.19 8.12
C ASP A 13 -4.99 14.99 7.41
N PRO A 14 -6.07 14.42 7.95
CA PRO A 14 -6.73 13.25 7.35
C PRO A 14 -7.24 13.55 5.94
N ILE A 15 -7.13 12.54 5.06
CA ILE A 15 -7.63 12.62 3.69
C ILE A 15 -9.09 12.13 3.69
N TYR A 16 -10.04 13.07 3.64
CA TYR A 16 -11.47 12.77 3.63
C TYR A 16 -11.95 12.26 2.26
N PHE A 17 -12.99 11.42 2.26
CA PHE A 17 -13.71 11.00 1.06
C PHE A 17 -15.20 10.73 1.39
N GLU A 18 -16.10 11.08 0.47
CA GLU A 18 -17.55 10.86 0.65
C GLU A 18 -18.02 9.54 0.02
N LYS A 19 -17.52 9.21 -1.18
CA LYS A 19 -17.95 8.03 -1.95
C LYS A 19 -16.87 6.95 -2.06
N SER A 20 -15.65 7.35 -2.43
CA SER A 20 -14.53 6.42 -2.60
C SER A 20 -13.20 7.15 -2.61
N ILE A 21 -12.13 6.44 -2.30
CA ILE A 21 -10.75 6.91 -2.40
C ILE A 21 -9.91 5.88 -3.16
N ARG A 22 -8.95 6.36 -3.98
CA ARG A 22 -7.92 5.53 -4.62
C ARG A 22 -6.57 6.21 -4.41
N VAL A 23 -5.67 5.51 -3.73
CA VAL A 23 -4.30 5.97 -3.48
C VAL A 23 -3.35 5.09 -4.28
N THR A 24 -2.41 5.71 -5.00
CA THR A 24 -1.42 5.03 -5.84
C THR A 24 -0.06 5.69 -5.66
N ILE A 25 1.01 4.90 -5.81
CA ILE A 25 2.40 5.38 -5.79
C ILE A 25 3.06 4.84 -7.06
N GLU A 26 3.78 5.70 -7.79
CA GLU A 26 4.53 5.26 -8.97
C GLU A 26 5.70 4.36 -8.57
N HIS A 27 5.95 3.34 -9.39
CA HIS A 27 7.08 2.45 -9.22
C HIS A 27 8.35 3.02 -9.89
N GLY A 28 8.87 4.11 -9.30
CA GLY A 28 9.86 4.97 -9.95
C GLY A 28 9.26 5.78 -11.10
N HIS A 29 10.03 6.72 -11.65
CA HIS A 29 9.56 7.60 -12.73
C HIS A 29 8.93 6.79 -13.87
N ALA A 30 7.67 7.09 -14.22
CA ALA A 30 6.91 6.40 -15.25
C ALA A 30 6.81 4.86 -15.04
N ASN A 31 6.79 4.40 -13.79
CA ASN A 31 6.70 2.98 -13.42
C ASN A 31 7.82 2.10 -14.02
N ARG A 32 8.99 2.68 -14.31
CA ARG A 32 10.09 2.00 -15.01
C ARG A 32 10.95 1.09 -14.14
N ARG A 33 10.66 1.00 -12.83
CA ARG A 33 11.42 0.17 -11.88
C ARG A 33 10.70 -1.15 -11.62
N SER A 34 11.45 -2.12 -11.09
CA SER A 34 10.96 -3.47 -10.77
C SER A 34 11.36 -3.89 -9.34
N ASP A 35 11.44 -2.91 -8.44
CA ASP A 35 11.64 -3.14 -7.01
C ASP A 35 10.50 -3.96 -6.40
N ASP A 36 10.75 -4.54 -5.23
CA ASP A 36 9.76 -5.30 -4.48
C ASP A 36 9.08 -4.40 -3.44
N TYR A 37 7.81 -4.07 -3.66
CA TYR A 37 7.05 -3.16 -2.79
C TYR A 37 5.99 -3.94 -2.02
N SER A 38 5.91 -3.67 -0.72
CA SER A 38 4.76 -4.02 0.12
C SER A 38 4.34 -2.79 0.91
N SER A 39 3.04 -2.65 1.15
CA SER A 39 2.48 -1.48 1.85
C SER A 39 1.26 -1.87 2.67
N THR A 40 1.04 -1.15 3.76
CA THR A 40 -0.17 -1.23 4.57
C THR A 40 -0.82 0.15 4.61
N ALA A 41 -2.14 0.20 4.46
CA ALA A 41 -2.93 1.43 4.57
C ALA A 41 -3.86 1.32 5.78
N TYR A 42 -4.03 2.43 6.50
CA TYR A 42 -4.96 2.57 7.62
C TYR A 42 -5.95 3.67 7.27
N TRP A 43 -7.24 3.40 7.44
CA TRP A 43 -8.30 4.37 7.21
C TRP A 43 -9.52 4.05 8.07
N TYR A 44 -10.40 5.04 8.19
CA TYR A 44 -11.72 4.88 8.80
C TYR A 44 -12.78 5.09 7.72
N GLN A 45 -13.87 4.33 7.82
CA GLN A 45 -15.05 4.49 6.97
C GLN A 45 -16.28 3.99 7.74
N THR A 46 -17.46 4.43 7.34
CA THR A 46 -18.73 3.90 7.85
C THR A 46 -19.05 2.55 7.23
N GLU A 47 -19.69 1.66 7.99
CA GLU A 47 -20.23 0.40 7.47
C GLU A 47 -21.58 0.59 6.74
N PRO A 48 -21.93 -0.27 5.77
CA PRO A 48 -21.14 -1.40 5.27
C PRO A 48 -20.06 -0.97 4.27
N HIS A 49 -18.86 -1.54 4.42
CA HIS A 49 -17.81 -1.32 3.44
C HIS A 49 -17.80 -2.34 2.29
N ARG A 50 -17.13 -1.99 1.19
CA ARG A 50 -16.86 -2.94 0.12
C ARG A 50 -16.00 -4.09 0.64
N ARG A 51 -16.30 -5.33 0.27
CA ARG A 51 -15.45 -6.49 0.60
C ARG A 51 -14.01 -6.24 0.14
N LEU A 52 -13.06 -6.43 1.05
CA LEU A 52 -11.65 -6.34 0.74
C LEU A 52 -11.22 -7.56 -0.07
N ARG A 53 -10.20 -7.38 -0.92
CA ARG A 53 -9.56 -8.50 -1.59
C ARG A 53 -8.91 -9.41 -0.54
N PRO A 54 -8.93 -10.74 -0.73
CA PRO A 54 -8.23 -11.64 0.18
C PRO A 54 -6.74 -11.31 0.20
N MET A 55 -6.11 -11.57 1.34
CA MET A 55 -4.66 -11.47 1.46
C MET A 55 -4.00 -12.46 0.49
N LEU A 56 -2.88 -12.06 -0.11
CA LEU A 56 -2.10 -12.95 -0.95
C LEU A 56 -1.61 -14.17 -0.14
N PRO A 57 -1.46 -15.35 -0.78
CA PRO A 57 -0.85 -16.52 -0.16
C PRO A 57 0.52 -16.20 0.43
N VAL A 58 0.95 -16.96 1.44
CA VAL A 58 2.21 -16.74 2.17
C VAL A 58 3.39 -16.66 1.21
N GLU A 59 3.43 -17.56 0.25
CA GLU A 59 4.51 -17.76 -0.71
C GLU A 59 4.73 -16.53 -1.60
N GLN A 60 3.68 -15.72 -1.83
CA GLN A 60 3.73 -14.51 -2.66
C GLN A 60 4.11 -13.25 -1.88
N ARG A 61 4.31 -13.37 -0.57
CA ARG A 61 4.64 -12.23 0.32
C ARG A 61 5.86 -12.50 1.20
N LEU A 62 6.65 -13.51 0.85
CA LEU A 62 7.95 -13.73 1.46
C LEU A 62 8.95 -12.70 0.91
N PRO A 63 9.90 -12.23 1.73
CA PRO A 63 10.99 -11.38 1.24
C PRO A 63 11.75 -12.07 0.11
N ARG A 64 12.09 -11.32 -0.94
CA ARG A 64 12.99 -11.85 -1.98
C ARG A 64 14.36 -12.17 -1.39
N GLU A 65 14.91 -13.29 -1.81
CA GLU A 65 16.30 -13.65 -1.53
C GLU A 65 17.22 -12.57 -2.12
N THR A 66 18.23 -12.18 -1.35
CA THR A 66 19.27 -11.27 -1.84
C THR A 66 20.13 -12.03 -2.84
N ALA A 67 20.08 -11.65 -4.11
CA ALA A 67 21.13 -11.99 -5.07
C ALA A 67 22.43 -11.25 -4.73
#